data_AF-A0A7S6MUG9-F1
#
_entry.id   AF-A0A7S6MUG9-F1
#
_cell.length_a   1.000
_cell.length_b   1.000
_cell.length_c   1.000
_cell.angle_alpha   90.00
_cell.angle_beta   90.00
_cell.angle_gamma   90.00
#
_symmetry.space_group_name_H-M   'P 1'
#
loop_
_entity.id
_entity.type
_entity.pdbx_description
1 polymer ?
#
loop_
_entity_poly.entity_id
_entity_poly.type
_entity_poly.pdbx_seq_one_letter_code
_entity_poly.pdbx_strand_id
1 'polypeptide(L)'
;MLHSLHTKKIAVALIAAMTVFFTGCGLLDSDSNDPNQKLGGNTKLDYTNVGDKFSASIDIIPYPLNEHINDSITVTKNENGDVTILVHYTFDTTLVRGLDTLLGTQDFSEELRASIRNYYINKYEISVDTSNPDNIRVWKEIKLRATSDGIQEYVSSKGNTSKPFTVIRYNANVGDKYEFTNAEGEKLLRTVVYHSTTDDYEMAFWRIKVFKTEEYMQNDPMISKITYITNHKFGLVAIEIDTKDGKHVPVTIWPPNF
;
A
#
# COMPACT_ATOMS: atom_id res chain seq x y z
N MET A 1 34.35 1.89 16.77
CA MET A 1 33.90 2.92 15.83
C MET A 1 33.23 2.19 14.67
N LEU A 2 31.92 1.89 14.80
CA LEU A 2 31.17 1.08 13.84
C LEU A 2 30.78 1.93 12.63
N HIS A 3 31.43 1.69 11.50
CA HIS A 3 30.94 2.15 10.20
C HIS A 3 29.80 1.22 9.76
N SER A 4 28.57 1.61 10.10
CA SER A 4 27.34 1.06 9.53
C SER A 4 27.30 1.43 8.04
N LEU A 5 27.43 0.43 7.16
CA LEU A 5 27.02 0.54 5.76
C LEU A 5 25.49 0.64 5.72
N HIS A 6 24.95 1.82 6.03
CA HIS A 6 23.58 2.16 5.69
C HIS A 6 23.50 2.33 4.19
N THR A 7 22.73 1.51 3.50
CA THR A 7 22.45 1.74 2.08
C THR A 7 21.63 3.02 1.97
N LYS A 8 22.29 4.13 1.60
CA LYS A 8 21.79 5.52 1.64
C LYS A 8 20.65 5.83 0.64
N LYS A 9 19.92 4.83 0.13
CA LYS A 9 19.09 4.96 -1.07
C LYS A 9 17.60 5.17 -0.73
N ILE A 10 16.94 6.07 -1.45
CA ILE A 10 15.51 6.38 -1.27
C ILE A 10 14.66 5.18 -1.69
N ALA A 11 15.01 4.54 -2.81
CA ALA A 11 14.25 3.44 -3.37
C ALA A 11 13.98 2.30 -2.36
N VAL A 12 14.87 2.04 -1.40
CA VAL A 12 14.63 1.07 -0.31
C VAL A 12 13.39 1.43 0.52
N ALA A 13 13.27 2.69 0.92
CA ALA A 13 12.14 3.15 1.71
C ALA A 13 10.88 3.41 0.88
N LEU A 14 11.02 3.70 -0.42
CA LEU A 14 9.89 3.73 -1.33
C LEU A 14 9.34 2.33 -1.56
N ILE A 15 10.16 1.31 -1.88
CA ILE A 15 9.70 -0.10 -1.94
C ILE A 15 8.98 -0.46 -0.65
N ALA A 16 9.55 -0.09 0.49
CA ALA A 16 8.95 -0.30 1.78
C ALA A 16 7.58 0.40 1.93
N ALA A 17 7.48 1.67 1.54
CA ALA A 17 6.21 2.40 1.51
C ALA A 17 5.22 1.81 0.50
N MET A 18 5.72 1.18 -0.59
CA MET A 18 4.87 0.54 -1.59
C MET A 18 4.04 -0.61 -1.07
N THR A 19 4.47 -1.16 0.06
CA THR A 19 3.80 -2.23 0.77
C THR A 19 2.73 -1.73 1.75
N VAL A 20 2.78 -0.45 2.12
CA VAL A 20 2.02 0.16 3.23
C VAL A 20 1.18 1.35 2.74
N PHE A 21 0.83 1.41 1.45
CA PHE A 21 0.14 2.56 0.83
C PHE A 21 -1.27 2.84 1.30
N PHE A 22 -1.66 2.35 2.47
CA PHE A 22 -2.80 2.82 3.22
C PHE A 22 -2.37 4.04 4.04
N THR A 23 -2.57 5.23 3.48
CA THR A 23 -1.93 6.44 3.98
C THR A 23 -2.67 7.08 5.14
N GLY A 24 -1.97 7.19 6.28
CA GLY A 24 -2.32 8.01 7.45
C GLY A 24 -1.54 7.59 8.69
N CYS A 25 -1.59 8.37 9.77
CA CYS A 25 -0.94 8.04 11.03
C CYS A 25 -1.73 8.56 12.25
N GLY A 26 -2.32 7.68 13.06
CA GLY A 26 -2.88 7.98 14.40
C GLY A 26 -4.22 8.76 14.46
N LEU A 27 -4.64 9.18 15.65
CA LEU A 27 -6.03 9.40 16.09
C LEU A 27 -6.51 10.86 16.15
N LEU A 28 -7.73 11.11 15.65
CA LEU A 28 -8.73 12.04 16.21
C LEU A 28 -10.12 11.37 16.21
N ASP A 29 -11.03 11.81 17.09
CA ASP A 29 -12.31 11.12 17.37
C ASP A 29 -13.30 11.18 16.19
N SER A 30 -14.06 10.10 16.01
CA SER A 30 -15.06 9.99 14.95
C SER A 30 -16.43 10.51 15.41
N ASP A 31 -17.06 11.33 14.57
CA ASP A 31 -18.44 11.81 14.73
C ASP A 31 -19.47 10.76 14.28
N SER A 32 -20.73 10.92 14.67
CA SER A 32 -21.82 9.97 14.42
C SER A 32 -22.18 9.73 12.93
N ASN A 33 -21.68 10.57 12.01
CA ASN A 33 -21.82 10.41 10.55
C ASN A 33 -20.52 9.92 9.89
N ASP A 34 -19.63 9.25 10.65
CA ASP A 34 -18.34 8.79 10.16
C ASP A 34 -18.49 7.85 8.94
N PRO A 35 -17.99 8.24 7.75
CA PRO A 35 -18.00 7.37 6.56
C PRO A 35 -17.19 6.07 6.78
N ASN A 36 -16.37 6.03 7.83
CA ASN A 36 -15.53 4.91 8.22
C ASN A 36 -16.10 4.02 9.32
N GLN A 37 -17.41 4.07 9.60
CA GLN A 37 -18.05 3.05 10.44
C GLN A 37 -17.61 1.63 10.04
N LYS A 38 -17.20 0.85 11.05
CA LYS A 38 -16.61 -0.48 10.88
C LYS A 38 -17.52 -1.39 10.05
N LEU A 39 -17.00 -2.01 9.00
CA LEU A 39 -17.79 -2.83 8.07
C LEU A 39 -18.36 -4.09 8.74
N GLY A 40 -19.60 -4.45 8.43
CA GLY A 40 -20.32 -5.54 9.12
C GLY A 40 -20.44 -6.87 8.36
N GLY A 41 -20.24 -6.85 7.03
CA GLY A 41 -20.47 -7.98 6.13
C GLY A 41 -19.72 -9.28 6.45
N ASN A 42 -19.94 -10.30 5.61
CA ASN A 42 -19.31 -11.61 5.79
C ASN A 42 -17.78 -11.48 5.85
N THR A 43 -17.19 -12.07 6.88
CA THR A 43 -15.76 -12.00 7.18
C THR A 43 -14.98 -13.24 6.75
N LYS A 44 -15.69 -14.26 6.25
CA LYS A 44 -15.10 -15.51 5.73
C LYS A 44 -14.97 -15.36 4.21
N LEU A 45 -13.86 -14.78 3.78
CA LEU A 45 -13.54 -14.57 2.37
C LEU A 45 -12.41 -15.50 1.94
N ASP A 46 -12.45 -15.95 0.69
CA ASP A 46 -11.52 -16.94 0.13
C ASP A 46 -10.05 -16.49 0.05
N TYR A 47 -9.77 -15.22 0.35
CA TYR A 47 -8.44 -14.61 0.35
C TYR A 47 -7.97 -14.15 1.75
N THR A 48 -8.69 -14.55 2.81
CA THR A 48 -8.42 -14.08 4.19
C THR A 48 -8.12 -15.21 5.17
N ASN A 49 -7.87 -16.43 4.70
CA ASN A 49 -7.52 -17.55 5.56
C ASN A 49 -6.09 -17.39 6.07
N VAL A 50 -5.83 -17.79 7.31
CA VAL A 50 -4.46 -17.80 7.85
C VAL A 50 -3.60 -18.74 7.01
N GLY A 51 -2.48 -18.23 6.52
CA GLY A 51 -1.58 -18.93 5.59
C GLY A 51 -1.80 -18.59 4.11
N ASP A 52 -2.88 -17.89 3.76
CA ASP A 52 -3.07 -17.38 2.40
C ASP A 52 -1.92 -16.46 2.01
N LYS A 53 -1.44 -16.62 0.78
CA LYS A 53 -0.30 -15.88 0.23
C LYS A 53 -0.74 -15.04 -0.95
N PHE A 54 -0.38 -13.76 -0.89
CA PHE A 54 -0.46 -12.86 -2.01
C PHE A 54 0.92 -12.75 -2.64
N SER A 55 0.97 -12.35 -3.91
CA SER A 55 2.20 -11.82 -4.47
C SER A 55 2.01 -10.40 -5.02
N ALA A 56 3.10 -9.64 -5.12
CA ALA A 56 3.09 -8.32 -5.75
C ALA A 56 4.13 -8.25 -6.87
N SER A 57 3.73 -7.62 -7.97
CA SER A 57 4.64 -7.33 -9.10
C SER A 57 4.64 -5.84 -9.41
N ILE A 58 5.81 -5.32 -9.79
CA ILE A 58 5.99 -3.94 -10.19
C ILE A 58 6.41 -3.93 -11.66
N ASP A 59 5.46 -3.62 -12.53
CA ASP A 59 5.69 -3.69 -13.97
C ASP A 59 6.24 -2.36 -14.49
N ILE A 60 7.57 -2.22 -14.41
CA ILE A 60 8.28 -1.03 -14.88
C ILE A 60 8.88 -1.31 -16.26
N ILE A 61 8.18 -0.96 -17.33
CA ILE A 61 8.74 -1.05 -18.69
C ILE A 61 9.75 0.09 -18.88
N PRO A 62 10.98 -0.14 -19.39
CA PRO A 62 11.50 -1.38 -20.01
C PRO A 62 12.36 -2.28 -19.10
N TYR A 63 12.42 -2.05 -17.80
CA TYR A 63 13.31 -2.77 -16.88
C TYR A 63 12.55 -3.93 -16.20
N PRO A 64 12.85 -5.21 -16.51
CA PRO A 64 12.18 -6.35 -15.88
C PRO A 64 12.66 -6.54 -14.43
N LEU A 65 12.31 -5.60 -13.55
CA LEU A 65 12.78 -5.52 -12.17
C LEU A 65 12.18 -6.62 -11.27
N ASN A 66 11.15 -7.32 -11.74
CA ASN A 66 10.49 -8.40 -11.01
C ASN A 66 11.43 -9.58 -10.69
N GLU A 67 12.53 -9.78 -11.43
CA GLU A 67 13.51 -10.84 -11.12
C GLU A 67 14.41 -10.53 -9.91
N HIS A 68 14.43 -9.27 -9.49
CA HIS A 68 15.28 -8.75 -8.41
C HIS A 68 14.51 -8.52 -7.10
N ILE A 69 13.24 -8.94 -7.04
CA ILE A 69 12.39 -8.87 -5.86
C ILE A 69 11.84 -10.26 -5.55
N ASN A 70 11.89 -10.64 -4.29
CA ASN A 70 11.13 -11.76 -3.76
C ASN A 70 10.21 -11.21 -2.69
N ASP A 71 8.99 -11.73 -2.66
CA ASP A 71 7.96 -11.29 -1.75
C ASP A 71 7.32 -12.46 -1.01
N SER A 72 6.89 -12.16 0.21
CA SER A 72 6.17 -13.06 1.09
C SER A 72 5.11 -12.21 1.79
N ILE A 73 3.96 -12.06 1.14
CA ILE A 73 2.79 -11.39 1.67
C ILE A 73 1.85 -12.47 2.18
N THR A 74 1.69 -12.60 3.50
CA THR A 74 0.97 -13.73 4.10
C THR A 74 -0.02 -13.27 5.14
N VAL A 75 -1.22 -13.83 5.12
CA VAL A 75 -2.19 -13.65 6.20
C VAL A 75 -1.72 -14.42 7.43
N THR A 76 -1.37 -13.71 8.49
CA THR A 76 -0.91 -14.31 9.75
C THR A 76 -2.02 -14.41 10.80
N LYS A 77 -3.07 -13.60 10.67
CA LYS A 77 -4.20 -13.57 11.59
C LYS A 77 -5.49 -13.15 10.87
N ASN A 78 -6.62 -13.74 11.24
CA ASN A 78 -7.95 -13.25 10.88
C ASN A 78 -8.89 -13.44 12.07
N GLU A 79 -9.34 -12.33 12.65
CA GLU A 79 -10.32 -12.30 13.74
C GLU A 79 -11.56 -11.53 13.30
N ASN A 80 -12.60 -12.25 12.88
CA ASN A 80 -13.87 -11.66 12.45
C ASN A 80 -13.67 -10.54 11.41
N GLY A 81 -12.81 -10.80 10.41
CA GLY A 81 -12.55 -9.91 9.28
C GLY A 81 -11.49 -8.86 9.55
N ASP A 82 -11.00 -8.72 10.79
CA ASP A 82 -9.78 -7.98 11.07
C ASP A 82 -8.58 -8.90 10.77
N VAL A 83 -7.95 -8.64 9.62
CA VAL A 83 -6.88 -9.45 9.03
C VAL A 83 -5.54 -8.79 9.33
N THR A 84 -4.56 -9.57 9.80
CA THR A 84 -3.16 -9.16 9.84
C THR A 84 -2.43 -9.81 8.67
N ILE A 85 -1.78 -8.99 7.87
CA ILE A 85 -0.90 -9.41 6.78
C ILE A 85 0.54 -9.09 7.18
N LEU A 86 1.40 -10.11 7.17
CA LEU A 86 2.84 -9.91 7.19
C LEU A 86 3.30 -9.68 5.77
N VAL A 87 3.83 -8.49 5.52
CA VAL A 87 4.48 -8.15 4.28
C VAL A 87 5.98 -8.25 4.48
N HIS A 88 6.65 -9.09 3.70
CA HIS A 88 8.10 -9.23 3.73
C HIS A 88 8.64 -9.27 2.31
N TYR A 89 9.54 -8.34 1.99
CA TYR A 89 10.24 -8.30 0.71
C TYR A 89 11.72 -8.48 0.92
N THR A 90 12.36 -9.19 0.00
CA THR A 90 13.81 -9.21 -0.16
C THR A 90 14.17 -8.80 -1.58
N PHE A 91 15.21 -7.98 -1.71
CA PHE A 91 15.66 -7.49 -3.01
C PHE A 91 17.13 -7.11 -2.99
N ASP A 92 17.72 -6.99 -4.17
CA ASP A 92 19.13 -6.63 -4.33
C ASP A 92 19.33 -5.15 -4.71
N THR A 93 20.58 -4.74 -4.81
CA THR A 93 20.90 -3.36 -5.22
C THR A 93 20.56 -3.02 -6.67
N THR A 94 20.32 -4.01 -7.54
CA THR A 94 19.90 -3.80 -8.93
C THR A 94 18.49 -3.25 -8.97
N LEU A 95 17.56 -3.85 -8.21
CA LEU A 95 16.21 -3.31 -8.05
C LEU A 95 16.24 -1.85 -7.55
N VAL A 96 17.03 -1.60 -6.50
CA VAL A 96 17.11 -0.27 -5.88
C VAL A 96 17.65 0.76 -6.87
N ARG A 97 18.66 0.42 -7.68
CA ARG A 97 19.19 1.32 -8.72
C ARG A 97 18.15 1.56 -9.84
N GLY A 98 17.44 0.53 -10.26
CA GLY A 98 16.40 0.62 -11.28
C GLY A 98 15.29 1.59 -10.87
N LEU A 99 14.84 1.49 -9.63
CA LEU A 99 13.85 2.42 -9.07
C LEU A 99 14.42 3.82 -8.87
N ASP A 100 15.67 3.96 -8.40
CA ASP A 100 16.29 5.28 -8.28
C ASP A 100 16.40 5.99 -9.65
N THR A 101 16.63 5.21 -10.73
CA THR A 101 16.65 5.71 -12.11
C THR A 101 15.25 6.08 -12.59
N LEU A 102 14.27 5.21 -12.38
CA LEU A 102 12.87 5.44 -12.76
C LEU A 102 12.34 6.74 -12.17
N LEU A 103 12.61 6.94 -10.89
CA LEU A 103 12.11 8.03 -10.06
C LEU A 103 13.01 9.26 -10.05
N GLY A 104 14.14 9.25 -10.78
CA GLY A 104 15.10 10.36 -10.82
C GLY A 104 15.77 10.68 -9.48
N THR A 105 15.63 9.84 -8.46
CA THR A 105 16.18 10.09 -7.11
C THR A 105 17.71 9.97 -7.09
N GLN A 106 18.30 9.37 -8.11
CA GLN A 106 19.75 9.28 -8.34
C GLN A 106 20.43 10.65 -8.53
N ASP A 107 19.65 11.71 -8.77
CA ASP A 107 20.18 13.08 -8.89
C ASP A 107 20.06 13.88 -7.58
N PHE A 108 19.37 13.34 -6.57
CA PHE A 108 19.19 14.03 -5.28
C PHE A 108 20.47 14.03 -4.44
N SER A 109 20.64 15.08 -3.62
CA SER A 109 21.70 15.12 -2.62
C SER A 109 21.56 14.00 -1.59
N GLU A 110 22.66 13.58 -0.96
CA GLU A 110 22.62 12.56 0.08
C GLU A 110 21.70 12.93 1.25
N GLU A 111 21.67 14.22 1.62
CA GLU A 111 20.80 14.75 2.68
C GLU A 111 19.32 14.62 2.33
N LEU A 112 18.93 15.01 1.11
CA LEU A 112 17.55 14.88 0.64
C LEU A 112 17.14 13.40 0.60
N ARG A 113 18.03 12.51 0.14
CA ARG A 113 17.78 11.07 0.18
C ARG A 113 17.57 10.52 1.57
N ALA A 114 18.40 10.94 2.52
CA ALA A 114 18.25 10.53 3.91
C ALA A 114 16.92 11.03 4.51
N SER A 115 16.55 12.28 4.24
CA SER A 115 15.30 12.88 4.70
C SER A 115 14.07 12.12 4.18
N ILE A 116 13.99 11.89 2.87
CA ILE A 116 12.87 11.16 2.25
C ILE A 116 12.81 9.72 2.76
N ARG A 117 13.96 9.03 2.85
CA ARG A 117 14.02 7.67 3.40
C ARG A 117 13.49 7.61 4.83
N ASN A 118 13.95 8.52 5.69
CA ASN A 118 13.53 8.59 7.09
C ASN A 118 12.05 8.96 7.21
N TYR A 119 11.53 9.83 6.36
CA TYR A 119 10.10 10.15 6.30
C TYR A 119 9.26 8.87 6.14
N TYR A 120 9.56 8.03 5.15
CA TYR A 120 8.78 6.81 4.91
C TYR A 120 8.95 5.74 5.98
N ILE A 121 10.19 5.51 6.45
CA ILE A 121 10.45 4.55 7.53
C ILE A 121 9.69 4.95 8.80
N ASN A 122 9.73 6.23 9.16
CA ASN A 122 9.09 6.71 10.38
C ASN A 122 7.57 6.81 10.24
N LYS A 123 7.07 7.30 9.09
CA LYS A 123 5.62 7.43 8.83
C LYS A 123 4.96 6.06 8.90
N TYR A 124 5.51 5.06 8.23
CA TYR A 124 4.87 3.74 8.13
C TYR A 124 5.39 2.72 9.15
N GLU A 125 6.31 3.14 10.04
CA GLU A 125 6.97 2.29 11.04
C GLU A 125 7.48 0.98 10.43
N ILE A 126 8.24 1.09 9.33
CA ILE A 126 8.70 -0.05 8.54
C ILE A 126 10.06 -0.52 9.04
N SER A 127 10.22 -1.84 9.14
CA SER A 127 11.52 -2.43 9.45
C SER A 127 12.32 -2.64 8.17
N VAL A 128 13.59 -2.23 8.20
CA VAL A 128 14.52 -2.33 7.07
C VAL A 128 15.86 -2.87 7.56
N ASP A 129 16.36 -3.92 6.91
CA ASP A 129 17.72 -4.44 7.08
C ASP A 129 18.48 -4.30 5.76
N THR A 130 19.51 -3.47 5.78
CA THR A 130 20.38 -3.23 4.62
C THR A 130 21.80 -3.75 4.83
N SER A 131 22.00 -4.63 5.81
CA SER A 131 23.33 -5.16 6.16
C SER A 131 23.94 -6.01 5.04
N ASN A 132 23.10 -6.65 4.22
CA ASN A 132 23.51 -7.39 3.02
C ASN A 132 22.99 -6.68 1.75
N PRO A 133 23.88 -6.12 0.91
CA PRO A 133 23.48 -5.42 -0.32
C PRO A 133 22.85 -6.31 -1.39
N ASP A 134 23.08 -7.62 -1.33
CA ASP A 134 22.49 -8.61 -2.25
C ASP A 134 21.21 -9.23 -1.69
N ASN A 135 20.84 -8.88 -0.45
CA ASN A 135 19.65 -9.38 0.24
C ASN A 135 19.14 -8.32 1.22
N ILE A 136 18.73 -7.17 0.69
CA ILE A 136 18.08 -6.11 1.47
C ILE A 136 16.71 -6.61 1.85
N ARG A 137 16.34 -6.48 3.13
CA ARG A 137 15.07 -6.98 3.65
C ARG A 137 14.21 -5.84 4.16
N VAL A 138 12.93 -5.92 3.88
CA VAL A 138 11.92 -4.99 4.35
C VAL A 138 10.74 -5.78 4.86
N TRP A 139 10.26 -5.47 6.07
CA TRP A 139 9.07 -6.12 6.61
C TRP A 139 8.17 -5.20 7.42
N LYS A 140 6.87 -5.49 7.38
CA LYS A 140 5.84 -4.81 8.15
C LYS A 140 4.65 -5.73 8.36
N GLU A 141 4.07 -5.67 9.55
CA GLU A 141 2.71 -6.18 9.79
C GLU A 141 1.69 -5.07 9.53
N ILE A 142 0.72 -5.38 8.69
CA ILE A 142 -0.37 -4.48 8.33
C ILE A 142 -1.67 -5.09 8.84
N LYS A 143 -2.49 -4.26 9.47
CA LYS A 143 -3.84 -4.64 9.89
C LYS A 143 -4.84 -3.99 8.95
N LEU A 144 -5.79 -4.79 8.49
CA LEU A 144 -6.89 -4.33 7.66
C LEU A 144 -8.18 -5.01 8.09
N ARG A 145 -9.30 -4.46 7.64
CA ARG A 145 -10.61 -5.09 7.72
C ARG A 145 -11.08 -5.44 6.32
N ALA A 146 -11.26 -6.73 6.05
CA ALA A 146 -11.82 -7.22 4.80
C ALA A 146 -13.14 -7.94 5.08
N THR A 147 -14.22 -7.47 4.43
CA THR A 147 -15.53 -8.11 4.50
C THR A 147 -16.18 -8.11 3.12
N SER A 148 -17.30 -8.81 2.98
CA SER A 148 -18.14 -8.72 1.77
C SER A 148 -18.70 -7.32 1.51
N ASP A 149 -18.60 -6.39 2.46
CA ASP A 149 -19.07 -5.01 2.27
C ASP A 149 -17.97 -4.09 1.75
N GLY A 150 -16.70 -4.49 1.83
CA GLY A 150 -15.58 -3.65 1.42
C GLY A 150 -14.28 -3.91 2.16
N ILE A 151 -13.38 -2.92 2.06
CA ILE A 151 -12.05 -2.94 2.67
C ILE A 151 -11.86 -1.66 3.48
N GLN A 152 -11.37 -1.82 4.70
CA GLN A 152 -10.82 -0.73 5.51
C GLN A 152 -9.42 -1.10 5.96
N GLU A 153 -8.64 -0.10 6.34
CA GLU A 153 -7.28 -0.27 6.81
C GLU A 153 -7.10 0.43 8.16
N TYR A 154 -6.12 -0.03 8.92
CA TYR A 154 -5.77 0.56 10.22
C TYR A 154 -4.37 1.17 10.23
N VAL A 155 -3.67 1.20 9.09
CA VAL A 155 -2.37 1.87 8.96
C VAL A 155 -2.53 3.35 9.29
N SER A 156 -3.61 3.95 8.79
CA SER A 156 -3.92 5.35 9.00
C SER A 156 -4.10 5.76 10.45
N SER A 157 -4.42 4.78 11.30
CA SER A 157 -4.62 4.96 12.72
C SER A 157 -3.54 4.28 13.56
N LYS A 158 -2.36 3.98 12.98
CA LYS A 158 -1.23 3.29 13.65
C LYS A 158 -1.65 1.95 14.29
N GLY A 159 -2.50 1.22 13.59
CA GLY A 159 -3.03 -0.08 14.00
C GLY A 159 -4.19 -0.04 14.98
N ASN A 160 -4.80 1.14 15.24
CA ASN A 160 -5.97 1.24 16.11
C ASN A 160 -7.23 0.72 15.41
N THR A 161 -7.67 -0.47 15.79
CA THR A 161 -8.81 -1.16 15.17
C THR A 161 -10.17 -0.53 15.47
N SER A 162 -10.24 0.47 16.35
CA SER A 162 -11.43 1.29 16.59
C SER A 162 -11.54 2.47 15.64
N LYS A 163 -10.49 2.78 14.87
CA LYS A 163 -10.49 3.87 13.89
C LYS A 163 -10.03 3.35 12.51
N PRO A 164 -10.84 2.51 11.84
CA PRO A 164 -10.57 2.14 10.45
C PRO A 164 -10.64 3.36 9.54
N PHE A 165 -9.91 3.32 8.43
CA PHE A 165 -10.11 4.24 7.31
C PHE A 165 -10.56 3.44 6.09
N THR A 166 -11.69 3.81 5.49
CA THR A 166 -12.30 3.07 4.40
C THR A 166 -11.48 3.22 3.11
N VAL A 167 -11.15 2.11 2.48
CA VAL A 167 -10.55 2.07 1.14
C VAL A 167 -11.68 2.01 0.10
N ILE A 168 -12.65 1.13 0.34
CA ILE A 168 -13.83 0.99 -0.52
C ILE A 168 -14.99 0.38 0.26
N ARG A 169 -16.22 0.77 -0.07
CA ARG A 169 -17.42 -0.02 0.15
C ARG A 169 -17.89 -0.57 -1.20
N TYR A 170 -18.23 -1.85 -1.29
CA TYR A 170 -18.61 -2.45 -2.57
C TYR A 170 -20.02 -2.08 -3.05
N ASN A 171 -20.77 -1.31 -2.26
CA ASN A 171 -22.00 -0.65 -2.68
C ASN A 171 -21.80 0.85 -3.00
N ALA A 172 -20.54 1.32 -3.08
CA ALA A 172 -20.24 2.73 -3.30
C ALA A 172 -20.60 3.19 -4.71
N ASN A 173 -20.91 4.48 -4.82
CA ASN A 173 -21.09 5.18 -6.07
C ASN A 173 -19.87 6.04 -6.39
N VAL A 174 -19.67 6.34 -7.68
CA VAL A 174 -18.69 7.34 -8.09
C VAL A 174 -19.03 8.68 -7.44
N GLY A 175 -18.04 9.32 -6.83
CA GLY A 175 -18.18 10.55 -6.05
C GLY A 175 -18.30 10.35 -4.55
N ASP A 176 -18.50 9.11 -4.07
CA ASP A 176 -18.47 8.82 -2.63
C ASP A 176 -17.10 9.16 -2.04
N LYS A 177 -17.12 9.69 -0.81
CA LYS A 177 -15.94 10.22 -0.12
C LYS A 177 -15.77 9.58 1.25
N TYR A 178 -14.51 9.28 1.58
CA TYR A 178 -14.11 8.83 2.91
C TYR A 178 -13.08 9.81 3.44
N GLU A 179 -13.46 10.59 4.44
CA GLU A 179 -12.56 11.53 5.12
C GLU A 179 -12.01 10.89 6.39
N PHE A 180 -10.73 11.14 6.68
CA PHE A 180 -10.07 10.67 7.90
C PHE A 180 -9.09 11.74 8.36
N THR A 181 -9.07 12.03 9.66
CA THR A 181 -8.04 12.92 10.22
C THR A 181 -7.12 12.11 11.10
N ASN A 182 -5.84 12.16 10.79
CA ASN A 182 -4.83 11.40 11.50
C ASN A 182 -4.36 12.12 12.79
N ALA A 183 -3.51 11.49 13.61
CA ALA A 183 -2.99 12.05 14.87
C ALA A 183 -2.17 13.31 14.65
N GLU A 184 -1.50 13.41 13.50
CA GLU A 184 -0.72 14.58 13.15
C GLU A 184 -1.61 15.74 12.63
N GLY A 185 -2.93 15.55 12.60
CA GLY A 185 -3.90 16.55 12.14
C GLY A 185 -4.00 16.66 10.63
N GLU A 186 -3.36 15.75 9.88
CA GLU A 186 -3.47 15.69 8.43
C GLU A 186 -4.85 15.12 8.06
N LYS A 187 -5.55 15.87 7.21
CA LYS A 187 -6.82 15.46 6.63
C LYS A 187 -6.55 14.65 5.38
N LEU A 188 -7.03 13.42 5.39
CA LEU A 188 -6.96 12.46 4.31
C LEU A 188 -8.35 12.34 3.70
N LEU A 189 -8.39 12.28 2.38
CA LEU A 189 -9.63 12.17 1.63
C LEU A 189 -9.44 11.14 0.53
N ARG A 190 -10.25 10.08 0.61
CA ARG A 190 -10.43 9.11 -0.46
C ARG A 190 -11.70 9.40 -1.22
N THR A 191 -11.64 9.37 -2.55
CA THR A 191 -12.81 9.55 -3.42
C THR A 191 -12.93 8.35 -4.36
N VAL A 192 -14.12 7.76 -4.44
CA VAL A 192 -14.42 6.73 -5.44
C VAL A 192 -14.56 7.42 -6.79
N VAL A 193 -13.64 7.13 -7.72
CA VAL A 193 -13.61 7.76 -9.05
C VAL A 193 -14.10 6.83 -10.15
N TYR A 194 -14.20 5.53 -9.87
CA TYR A 194 -14.59 4.54 -10.85
C TYR A 194 -15.26 3.33 -10.22
N HIS A 195 -16.26 2.80 -10.91
CA HIS A 195 -16.96 1.56 -10.59
C HIS A 195 -17.32 0.87 -11.91
N SER A 196 -16.73 -0.31 -12.14
CA SER A 196 -17.01 -1.13 -13.32
C SER A 196 -18.46 -1.61 -13.34
N THR A 197 -19.12 -1.50 -14.50
CA THR A 197 -20.42 -2.14 -14.74
C THR A 197 -20.27 -3.50 -15.43
N THR A 198 -19.11 -3.73 -16.07
CA THR A 198 -18.73 -4.94 -16.82
C THR A 198 -17.31 -5.38 -16.43
N ASP A 199 -16.88 -6.57 -16.84
CA ASP A 199 -15.49 -6.98 -16.65
C ASP A 199 -14.58 -6.19 -17.61
N ASP A 200 -13.99 -5.11 -17.12
CA ASP A 200 -13.31 -4.10 -17.94
C ASP A 200 -11.85 -3.84 -17.56
N TYR A 201 -11.43 -4.21 -16.34
CA TYR A 201 -10.05 -4.09 -15.88
C TYR A 201 -9.25 -5.35 -16.24
N GLU A 202 -8.15 -5.15 -16.97
CA GLU A 202 -7.26 -6.23 -17.39
C GLU A 202 -6.27 -6.60 -16.27
N MET A 203 -6.20 -7.89 -15.97
CA MET A 203 -5.27 -8.45 -14.99
C MET A 203 -4.75 -9.78 -15.54
N ALA A 204 -3.52 -9.76 -16.06
CA ALA A 204 -2.97 -10.81 -16.93
C ALA A 204 -3.95 -11.19 -18.06
N PHE A 205 -4.42 -12.44 -18.10
CA PHE A 205 -5.31 -12.96 -19.14
C PHE A 205 -6.80 -12.78 -18.82
N TRP A 206 -7.12 -12.21 -17.65
CA TRP A 206 -8.49 -12.06 -17.16
C TRP A 206 -8.95 -10.61 -17.23
N ARG A 207 -10.26 -10.43 -17.40
CA ARG A 207 -10.92 -9.15 -17.18
C ARG A 207 -11.81 -9.28 -15.97
N ILE A 208 -11.75 -8.29 -15.08
CA ILE A 208 -12.51 -8.27 -13.83
C ILE A 208 -13.18 -6.90 -13.63
N LYS A 209 -14.29 -6.88 -12.90
CA LYS A 209 -14.88 -5.64 -12.36
C LYS A 209 -14.02 -5.07 -11.24
N VAL A 210 -13.84 -3.77 -11.20
CA VAL A 210 -13.11 -3.10 -10.13
C VAL A 210 -13.81 -1.82 -9.66
N PHE A 211 -13.44 -1.39 -8.47
CA PHE A 211 -13.60 -0.02 -8.01
C PHE A 211 -12.22 0.65 -8.02
N LYS A 212 -12.18 1.94 -8.33
CA LYS A 212 -10.99 2.77 -8.10
C LYS A 212 -11.31 3.85 -7.08
N THR A 213 -10.49 3.90 -6.04
CA THR A 213 -10.52 4.95 -5.03
C THR A 213 -9.21 5.73 -5.10
N GLU A 214 -9.28 7.05 -5.23
CA GLU A 214 -8.10 7.92 -5.26
C GLU A 214 -7.89 8.62 -3.93
N GLU A 215 -6.62 8.80 -3.55
CA GLU A 215 -6.18 9.60 -2.41
C GLU A 215 -5.03 10.52 -2.83
N TYR A 216 -5.20 11.83 -2.61
CA TYR A 216 -4.18 12.84 -2.94
C TYR A 216 -3.26 13.09 -1.75
N MET A 217 -1.96 13.01 -2.01
CA MET A 217 -0.90 13.01 -1.00
C MET A 217 -0.31 14.42 -0.82
N GLN A 218 -1.00 15.28 -0.07
CA GLN A 218 -0.64 16.70 0.04
C GLN A 218 0.76 16.90 0.67
N ASN A 219 1.03 16.25 1.80
CA ASN A 219 2.26 16.45 2.57
C ASN A 219 3.36 15.40 2.30
N ASP A 220 3.17 14.53 1.30
CA ASP A 220 4.15 13.51 0.97
C ASP A 220 5.32 14.08 0.15
N PRO A 221 6.58 13.73 0.42
CA PRO A 221 7.71 14.33 -0.28
C PRO A 221 7.84 13.92 -1.75
N MET A 222 7.33 12.74 -2.14
CA MET A 222 7.49 12.22 -3.52
C MET A 222 6.17 11.90 -4.20
N ILE A 223 5.17 11.47 -3.44
CA ILE A 223 3.92 10.93 -3.99
C ILE A 223 2.91 12.07 -4.08
N SER A 224 2.17 12.11 -5.19
CA SER A 224 1.09 13.06 -5.40
C SER A 224 -0.29 12.40 -5.25
N LYS A 225 -0.41 11.13 -5.65
CA LYS A 225 -1.68 10.40 -5.61
C LYS A 225 -1.43 8.90 -5.49
N ILE A 226 -2.36 8.22 -4.82
CA ILE A 226 -2.48 6.76 -4.78
C ILE A 226 -3.86 6.38 -5.30
N THR A 227 -3.94 5.44 -6.23
CA THR A 227 -5.19 4.83 -6.68
C THR A 227 -5.24 3.39 -6.18
N TYR A 228 -6.21 3.09 -5.33
CA TYR A 228 -6.50 1.73 -4.88
C TYR A 228 -7.47 1.07 -5.85
N ILE A 229 -7.12 -0.09 -6.39
CA ILE A 229 -7.95 -0.85 -7.32
C ILE A 229 -8.41 -2.12 -6.63
N THR A 230 -9.72 -2.23 -6.43
CA THR A 230 -10.31 -3.29 -5.60
C THR A 230 -11.40 -4.05 -6.35
N ASN A 231 -11.58 -5.32 -6.03
CA ASN A 231 -12.59 -6.20 -6.59
C ASN A 231 -13.34 -6.92 -5.46
N HIS A 232 -14.66 -7.05 -5.59
CA HIS A 232 -15.52 -7.66 -4.56
C HIS A 232 -15.12 -9.09 -4.15
N LYS A 233 -14.64 -9.90 -5.10
CA LYS A 233 -14.24 -11.30 -4.88
C LYS A 233 -12.77 -11.44 -4.43
N PHE A 234 -11.91 -10.59 -4.95
CA PHE A 234 -10.45 -10.73 -4.85
C PHE A 234 -9.78 -9.77 -3.86
N GLY A 235 -10.52 -8.77 -3.36
CA GLY A 235 -9.96 -7.76 -2.48
C GLY A 235 -9.19 -6.69 -3.25
N LEU A 236 -8.05 -6.26 -2.72
CA LEU A 236 -7.15 -5.31 -3.39
C LEU A 236 -6.35 -6.04 -4.47
N VAL A 237 -6.44 -5.57 -5.72
CA VAL A 237 -5.83 -6.21 -6.90
C VAL A 237 -4.72 -5.38 -7.54
N ALA A 238 -4.70 -4.07 -7.28
CA ALA A 238 -3.58 -3.21 -7.66
C ALA A 238 -3.55 -1.92 -6.83
N ILE A 239 -2.37 -1.31 -6.79
CA ILE A 239 -2.15 0.06 -6.33
C ILE A 239 -1.42 0.79 -7.45
N GLU A 240 -1.91 1.95 -7.86
CA GLU A 240 -1.19 2.84 -8.78
C GLU A 240 -0.66 4.05 -7.99
N ILE A 241 0.58 4.43 -8.23
CA ILE A 241 1.24 5.54 -7.54
C ILE A 241 1.65 6.57 -8.57
N ASP A 242 1.16 7.80 -8.41
CA ASP A 242 1.60 8.93 -9.20
C ASP A 242 2.52 9.82 -8.36
N THR A 243 3.72 10.06 -8.84
CA THR A 243 4.71 10.92 -8.16
C THR A 243 4.54 12.39 -8.54
N LYS A 244 5.08 13.29 -7.71
CA LYS A 244 5.03 14.74 -7.92
C LYS A 244 5.78 15.20 -9.18
N ASP A 245 6.72 14.40 -9.68
CA ASP A 245 7.42 14.60 -10.95
C ASP A 245 6.73 13.91 -12.14
N GLY A 246 5.51 13.37 -11.95
CA GLY A 246 4.66 12.86 -13.02
C GLY A 246 4.97 11.43 -13.47
N LYS A 247 5.74 10.66 -12.68
CA LYS A 247 5.95 9.23 -12.92
C LYS A 247 4.75 8.44 -12.42
N HIS A 248 4.43 7.37 -13.14
CA HIS A 248 3.40 6.41 -12.78
C HIS A 248 4.04 5.07 -12.47
N VAL A 249 3.74 4.52 -11.29
CA VAL A 249 4.26 3.23 -10.83
C VAL A 249 3.08 2.31 -10.50
N PRO A 250 2.72 1.37 -11.39
CA PRO A 250 1.70 0.38 -11.10
C PRO A 250 2.30 -0.78 -10.28
N VAL A 251 1.55 -1.19 -9.25
CA VAL A 251 1.85 -2.37 -8.44
C VAL A 251 0.64 -3.30 -8.53
N THR A 252 0.81 -4.45 -9.18
CA THR A 252 -0.24 -5.47 -9.26
C THR A 252 -0.15 -6.36 -8.03
N ILE A 253 -1.29 -6.68 -7.43
CA ILE A 253 -1.41 -7.56 -6.27
C ILE A 253 -2.19 -8.81 -6.70
N TRP A 254 -1.52 -9.96 -6.65
CA TRP A 254 -2.07 -11.25 -7.00
C TRP A 254 -2.64 -11.91 -5.75
N PRO A 255 -3.96 -12.08 -5.67
CA PRO A 255 -4.60 -12.72 -4.53
C PRO A 255 -4.39 -14.24 -4.59
N PRO A 256 -4.48 -14.94 -3.43
CA PRO A 256 -4.26 -16.38 -3.32
C PRO A 256 -5.24 -17.22 -4.15
N ASN A 257 -6.40 -16.64 -4.49
CA ASN A 257 -7.52 -17.28 -5.16
C ASN A 257 -7.69 -16.82 -6.62
N PHE A 258 -6.67 -16.18 -7.21
CA PHE A 258 -6.68 -15.74 -8.61
C PHE A 258 -6.62 -16.91 -9.60
#